data_AF-A0A838U4K6-F1
#
_entry.id   AF-A0A838U4K6-F1
#
_cell.length_a   1.000
_cell.length_b   1.000
_cell.length_c   1.000
_cell.angle_alpha   90.00
_cell.angle_beta   90.00
_cell.angle_gamma   90.00
#
_symmetry.space_group_name_H-M   'P 1'
#
loop_
_entity.id
_entity.type
_entity.pdbx_description
1 polymer ?
#
loop_
_entity_poly.entity_id
_entity_poly.type
_entity_poly.pdbx_seq_one_letter_code
_entity_poly.pdbx_strand_id
1 'polypeptide(L)' 'MSNSRQKISPTNLILKDQLISINRVTKVVKGGKNLSFAALVVIGDEAGHVGFGSGKAREVPLAIKKAIESAKKN' A
#
# COMPACT_ATOMS: atom_id res chain seq x y z
N MET A 1 -23.83 -3.85 -19.41
CA MET A 1 -23.37 -3.05 -18.25
C MET A 1 -21.85 -3.07 -18.19
N SER A 2 -21.18 -2.28 -19.03
CA SER A 2 -19.73 -2.10 -18.97
C SER A 2 -19.42 -0.88 -18.11
N ASN A 3 -19.36 -1.05 -16.78
CA ASN A 3 -18.86 -0.01 -15.90
C ASN A 3 -17.33 0.04 -16.06
N SER A 4 -16.86 0.83 -17.02
CA SER A 4 -15.47 1.25 -17.09
C SER A 4 -15.17 2.04 -15.82
N ARG A 5 -14.50 1.42 -14.85
CA ARG A 5 -13.93 2.12 -13.69
C ARG A 5 -12.93 3.14 -14.24
N GLN A 6 -13.36 4.39 -14.39
CA GLN A 6 -12.51 5.46 -14.90
C GLN A 6 -11.35 5.62 -13.92
N LYS A 7 -10.12 5.44 -14.42
CA LYS A 7 -8.91 5.69 -13.63
C LYS A 7 -8.74 7.20 -13.51
N ILE A 8 -8.78 7.70 -12.30
CA ILE A 8 -8.64 9.13 -12.01
C ILE A 8 -7.16 9.42 -11.79
N SER A 9 -6.68 10.52 -12.35
CA SER A 9 -5.30 10.96 -12.15
C SER A 9 -5.13 11.51 -10.72
N PRO A 10 -4.14 11.05 -9.94
CA PRO A 10 -3.96 11.45 -8.55
C PRO A 10 -3.35 12.86 -8.38
N THR A 11 -2.97 13.55 -9.46
CA THR A 11 -2.16 14.79 -9.41
C THR A 11 -2.90 15.99 -8.82
N ASN A 12 -4.21 16.08 -9.01
CA ASN A 12 -5.00 17.26 -8.61
C ASN A 12 -5.86 17.03 -7.35
N LEU A 13 -5.70 15.89 -6.68
CA LEU A 13 -6.51 15.50 -5.53
C LEU A 13 -5.72 15.60 -4.23
N ILE A 14 -6.40 16.04 -3.18
CA ILE A 14 -5.87 16.00 -1.81
C ILE A 14 -6.14 14.59 -1.28
N LEU A 15 -5.11 13.74 -1.36
CA LEU A 15 -5.18 12.34 -0.95
C LEU A 15 -4.65 12.17 0.47
N LYS A 16 -5.48 11.63 1.37
CA LYS A 16 -5.07 11.19 2.71
C LYS A 16 -4.69 9.72 2.67
N ASP A 17 -3.57 9.36 3.29
CA ASP A 17 -3.18 7.97 3.51
C ASP A 17 -3.58 7.48 4.90
N GLN A 18 -4.00 6.22 4.96
CA GLN A 18 -4.32 5.52 6.19
C GLN A 18 -3.63 4.16 6.21
N LEU A 19 -2.84 3.93 7.25
CA LEU A 19 -2.24 2.63 7.53
C LEU A 19 -3.28 1.71 8.16
N ILE A 20 -3.60 0.60 7.48
CA ILE A 20 -4.57 -0.38 7.97
C ILE A 20 -3.88 -1.45 8.81
N SER A 21 -2.77 -1.99 8.31
CA SER A 21 -2.06 -3.07 9.02
C SER A 21 -0.58 -3.13 8.68
N ILE A 22 0.21 -3.59 9.64
CA ILE A 22 1.63 -3.94 9.47
C ILE A 22 1.84 -5.35 10.00
N ASN A 23 2.33 -6.22 9.12
CA ASN A 23 2.63 -7.61 9.44
C ASN A 23 4.13 -7.86 9.36
N ARG A 24 4.69 -8.43 10.42
CA ARG A 24 6.06 -8.95 10.40
C ARG A 24 6.07 -10.34 9.76
N VAL A 25 6.64 -10.45 8.58
CA VAL A 25 6.74 -11.69 7.81
C VAL A 25 8.14 -12.27 7.95
N THR A 26 8.23 -13.56 8.25
CA THR A 26 9.52 -14.23 8.48
C THR A 26 9.69 -15.40 7.51
N LYS A 27 10.83 -15.45 6.81
CA LYS A 27 11.26 -16.60 6.02
C LYS A 27 12.34 -17.35 6.78
N VAL A 28 12.06 -18.57 7.21
CA VAL A 28 13.05 -19.45 7.86
C VAL A 28 14.01 -20.00 6.80
N VAL A 29 15.31 -20.00 7.10
CA VAL A 29 16.39 -20.55 6.27
C VAL A 29 17.29 -21.44 7.13
N LYS A 30 18.18 -22.22 6.50
CA LYS A 30 19.04 -23.20 7.19
C LYS A 30 19.89 -22.62 8.33
N GLY A 31 20.21 -21.32 8.28
CA GLY A 31 21.03 -20.62 9.28
C GLY A 31 20.31 -19.52 10.07
N GLY A 32 18.98 -19.43 10.01
CA GLY A 32 18.26 -18.39 10.75
C GLY A 32 16.92 -17.98 10.16
N LYS A 33 16.52 -16.73 10.43
CA LYS A 33 15.22 -16.17 10.05
C LYS A 33 15.42 -14.83 9.35
N ASN A 34 15.01 -14.74 8.08
CA ASN A 34 14.95 -13.48 7.34
C ASN A 34 13.62 -12.79 7.61
N LEU A 35 13.68 -11.60 8.19
CA LEU A 35 12.52 -10.81 8.57
C LEU A 35 12.23 -9.73 7.52
N SER A 36 10.96 -9.41 7.35
CA SER A 36 10.48 -8.30 6.53
C SER A 36 9.14 -7.80 7.07
N PHE A 37 8.75 -6.59 6.71
CA PHE A 37 7.47 -6.00 7.05
C PHE A 37 6.62 -5.86 5.79
N ALA A 38 5.37 -6.31 5.88
CA ALA A 38 4.34 -6.05 4.90
C ALA A 38 3.39 -4.99 5.46
N ALA A 39 3.15 -3.94 4.71
CA ALA A 39 2.23 -2.86 5.05
C ALA A 39 1.04 -2.87 4.08
N LEU A 40 -0.16 -2.67 4.62
CA LEU A 40 -1.37 -2.41 3.85
C LEU A 40 -1.80 -0.97 4.09
N VAL A 41 -1.93 -0.21 3.02
CA VAL A 41 -2.28 1.22 3.05
C VAL A 41 -3.46 1.48 2.13
N VAL A 42 -4.36 2.33 2.59
CA VAL A 42 -5.46 2.89 1.79
C VAL A 42 -5.21 4.38 1.62
N ILE A 43 -5.53 4.90 0.45
CA ILE A 43 -5.43 6.30 0.11
C ILE A 43 -6.77 6.74 -0.44
N GLY A 44 -7.27 7.91 -0.05
CA GLY A 44 -8.51 8.46 -0.60
C GLY A 44 -8.69 9.94 -0.34
N ASP A 45 -9.66 10.53 -1.01
CA ASP A 45 -10.02 11.95 -0.90
C ASP A 45 -11.29 12.18 -0.06
N GLU A 46 -11.80 11.14 0.62
CA GLU A 46 -13.07 11.13 1.37
C GLU A 46 -14.31 11.49 0.51
N ALA A 47 -14.15 11.71 -0.80
CA ALA A 47 -15.19 12.10 -1.74
C ALA A 47 -15.61 10.94 -2.67
N GLY A 48 -15.29 9.70 -2.28
CA GLY A 48 -15.64 8.48 -3.00
C GLY A 48 -14.54 7.89 -3.86
N HIS A 49 -13.36 8.52 -3.93
CA HIS A 49 -12.20 7.95 -4.63
C HIS A 49 -11.25 7.30 -3.63
N VAL A 50 -11.01 6.01 -3.83
CA VAL A 50 -10.15 5.21 -2.96
C VAL A 50 -9.22 4.33 -3.78
N GLY A 51 -7.95 4.33 -3.41
CA GLY A 51 -6.92 3.42 -3.88
C GLY A 51 -6.35 2.65 -2.71
N PHE A 52 -6.03 1.37 -2.90
CA PHE A 52 -5.35 0.58 -1.88
C PHE A 52 -4.10 -0.06 -2.46
N GLY A 53 -3.13 -0.28 -1.58
CA GLY A 53 -1.82 -0.78 -1.96
C GLY A 53 -1.20 -1.54 -0.83
N SER A 54 -0.41 -2.54 -1.20
CA SER A 54 0.42 -3.29 -0.27
C SER A 54 1.88 -3.13 -0.63
N GLY A 55 2.74 -3.14 0.37
CA GLY A 55 4.18 -2.95 0.19
C GLY A 55 4.95 -3.85 1.13
N LYS A 56 6.10 -4.36 0.67
CA LYS A 56 6.99 -5.20 1.48
C LYS A 56 8.43 -4.71 1.43
N ALA A 57 9.05 -4.61 2.60
CA ALA A 57 10.45 -4.22 2.73
C ALA A 57 11.07 -4.80 4.01
N ARG A 58 12.39 -4.62 4.18
CA ARG A 58 13.09 -5.00 5.42
C ARG A 58 12.80 -4.07 6.59
N GLU A 59 12.37 -2.84 6.29
CA GLU A 59 12.05 -1.80 7.26
C GLU A 59 10.60 -1.33 7.09
N VAL A 60 9.99 -0.90 8.20
CA VAL A 60 8.59 -0.43 8.22
C VAL A 60 8.38 0.82 7.35
N PRO A 61 9.17 1.90 7.46
CA PRO A 61 8.93 3.11 6.66
C PRO A 61 9.03 2.84 5.15
N LEU A 62 9.97 1.98 4.76
CA LEU A 62 10.17 1.61 3.36
C LEU A 62 9.02 0.74 2.83
N ALA A 63 8.41 -0.10 3.67
CA ALA A 63 7.24 -0.90 3.32
C ALA A 63 6.01 -0.01 3.10
N ILE A 64 5.81 0.98 3.98
CA ILE A 64 4.72 1.97 3.88
C ILE A 64 4.87 2.79 2.59
N LYS A 65 6.07 3.31 2.30
CA LYS A 65 6.32 4.09 1.08
C LYS A 65 5.98 3.31 -0.19
N LYS A 66 6.38 2.04 -0.27
CA LYS A 66 6.03 1.15 -1.39
C LYS A 66 4.52 0.88 -1.48
N ALA A 67 3.86 0.74 -0.34
CA ALA A 67 2.40 0.55 -0.29
C ALA A 67 1.67 1.80 -0.81
N ILE A 68 2.12 3.00 -0.44
CA ILE A 68 1.57 4.28 -0.92
C ILE A 68 1.74 4.43 -2.43
N GLU A 69 2.93 4.15 -2.96
CA GLU A 69 3.20 4.20 -4.40
C GLU A 69 2.35 3.20 -5.18
N SER A 70 2.10 2.02 -4.61
CA SER A 70 1.18 1.03 -5.19
C SER A 70 -0.27 1.51 -5.14
N ALA A 71 -0.70 2.13 -4.03
CA ALA A 71 -2.06 2.60 -3.86
C ALA A 71 -2.42 3.74 -4.81
N LYS A 72 -1.48 4.66 -5.10
CA LYS A 72 -1.68 5.76 -6.06
C LYS A 72 -1.83 5.32 -7.52
N LYS A 73 -1.44 4.08 -7.86
CA LYS A 73 -1.51 3.53 -9.22
C LYS A 73 -2.82 2.78 -9.52
N ASN A 74 -3.59 2.46 -8.49
CA ASN A 74 -4.83 1.68 -8.56
C ASN A 74 -6.05 2.61 -8.53
#